data_AF-A0A7Y0BH93-F1
#
_entry.id   AF-A0A7Y0BH93-F1
#
_cell.length_a   1.000
_cell.length_b   1.000
_cell.length_c   1.000
_cell.angle_alpha   90.00
_cell.angle_beta   90.00
_cell.angle_gamma   90.00
#
_symmetry.space_group_name_H-M   'P 1'
#
loop_
_entity.id
_entity.type
_entity.pdbx_description
1 polymer ?
#
loop_
_entity_poly.entity_id
_entity_poly.type
_entity_poly.pdbx_seq_one_letter_code
_entity_poly.pdbx_strand_id
1 'polypeptide(L)' 'MPLGQHTAKPAGNKHTDGRGSYLLVKKGRKYGRMDYTHTDKRKTLALGVFPAVRARLL' A
#
# COMPACT_ATOMS: atom_id res chain seq x y z
N MET A 1 15.00 -24.87 -3.82
CA MET A 1 15.04 -23.44 -3.42
C MET A 1 13.61 -22.99 -3.18
N PRO A 2 13.14 -22.79 -1.93
CA PRO A 2 11.77 -22.35 -1.72
C PRO A 2 11.67 -20.84 -2.03
N LEU A 3 10.84 -20.51 -3.02
CA LEU A 3 10.44 -19.15 -3.37
C LEU A 3 9.79 -18.49 -2.14
N GLY A 4 10.31 -17.31 -1.77
CA GLY A 4 10.01 -16.61 -0.52
C GLY A 4 8.52 -16.55 -0.19
N GLN A 5 8.17 -17.12 0.97
CA GLN A 5 6.84 -16.96 1.55
C GLN A 5 6.65 -15.48 1.91
N HIS A 6 5.71 -14.81 1.25
CA HIS A 6 5.26 -13.48 1.64
C HIS A 6 4.51 -13.60 2.98
N THR A 7 5.25 -13.55 4.09
CA THR A 7 4.69 -13.50 5.43
C THR A 7 3.75 -12.30 5.53
N ALA A 8 2.45 -12.58 5.66
CA ALA A 8 1.44 -11.54 5.81
C ALA A 8 1.67 -10.86 7.17
N LYS A 9 2.32 -9.69 7.16
CA LYS A 9 2.52 -8.91 8.38
C LYS A 9 1.14 -8.50 8.92
N PRO A 10 0.93 -8.46 10.25
CA PRO A 10 -0.33 -7.96 10.83
C PRO A 10 -0.71 -6.55 10.34
N ALA A 11 0.30 -5.71 10.08
CA ALA A 11 0.12 -4.36 9.54
C ALA A 11 -0.22 -4.32 8.03
N GLY A 12 -0.10 -5.43 7.31
CA GLY A 12 -0.19 -5.54 5.85
C GLY A 12 1.18 -5.44 5.16
N ASN A 13 1.19 -5.73 3.86
CA ASN A 13 2.39 -5.69 3.03
C ASN A 13 2.49 -4.37 2.29
N LYS A 14 3.67 -3.73 2.30
CA LYS A 14 3.93 -2.50 1.55
C LYS A 14 4.64 -2.82 0.24
N HIS A 15 4.10 -2.32 -0.87
CA HIS A 15 4.75 -2.31 -2.17
C HIS A 15 5.16 -0.87 -2.50
N THR A 16 6.43 -0.55 -2.33
CA THR A 16 6.98 0.80 -2.51
C THR A 16 7.28 1.09 -3.98
N ASP A 17 7.09 2.33 -4.40
CA ASP A 17 7.49 2.84 -5.73
C ASP A 17 8.90 3.48 -5.73
N GLY A 18 9.56 3.53 -4.56
CA GLY A 18 10.89 4.12 -4.38
C GLY A 18 10.90 5.65 -4.26
N ARG A 19 9.75 6.33 -4.34
CA ARG A 19 9.62 7.81 -4.32
C ARG A 19 8.77 8.32 -3.15
N GLY A 20 8.59 7.48 -2.14
CA GLY A 20 7.79 7.81 -0.95
C GLY A 20 6.34 7.36 -1.03
N SER A 21 5.86 6.88 -2.18
CA SER A 21 4.53 6.26 -2.29
C SER A 21 4.61 4.74 -2.19
N TYR A 22 3.53 4.14 -1.69
CA TYR A 22 3.41 2.69 -1.61
C TYR A 22 1.96 2.24 -1.61
N LEU A 23 1.77 1.02 -2.08
CA LEU A 23 0.52 0.29 -1.92
C LEU A 23 0.58 -0.55 -0.65
N LEU A 24 -0.30 -0.25 0.31
CA LEU A 24 -0.50 -1.06 1.51
C LEU A 24 -1.57 -2.11 1.22
N VAL A 25 -1.17 -3.37 1.14
CA VAL A 25 -2.05 -4.51 0.89
C VAL A 25 -2.45 -5.12 2.23
N LYS A 26 -3.76 -5.07 2.52
CA LYS A 26 -4.39 -5.80 3.63
C LYS A 26 -5.34 -6.84 3.06
N LYS A 27 -5.83 -7.73 3.93
CA LYS A 27 -6.82 -8.75 3.54
C LYS A 27 -8.05 -8.08 2.92
N GLY A 28 -8.22 -8.25 1.60
CA GLY A 28 -9.37 -7.77 0.83
C GLY A 28 -9.33 -6.31 0.34
N ARG A 29 -8.32 -5.50 0.71
CA ARG A 29 -8.24 -4.09 0.25
C ARG A 29 -6.79 -3.64 0.06
N LYS A 30 -6.57 -2.82 -0.97
CA LYS A 30 -5.29 -2.17 -1.26
C LYS A 30 -5.44 -0.67 -1.03
N TYR A 31 -4.51 -0.06 -0.30
CA TYR A 31 -4.56 1.37 0.05
C TYR A 31 -3.35 2.09 -0.55
N GLY A 32 -3.59 3.11 -1.37
CA GLY A 32 -2.53 4.02 -1.79
C GLY A 32 -2.12 4.92 -0.62
N ARG A 33 -0.83 4.96 -0.33
CA ARG A 33 -0.23 5.77 0.74
C ARG A 33 0.98 6.53 0.20
N MET A 34 1.24 7.69 0.77
CA MET A 34 2.46 8.46 0.48
C MET A 34 3.02 9.01 1.79
N ASP A 35 4.28 8.69 2.10
CA ASP A 35 4.98 9.28 3.22
C ASP A 35 5.66 10.58 2.77
N TYR A 36 5.48 11.66 3.54
CA TYR A 36 6.03 12.99 3.25
C TYR A 36 6.47 13.69 4.54
N THR A 37 7.27 14.76 4.39
CA THR A 37 7.67 15.62 5.52
C THR A 37 7.07 17.00 5.32
N HIS A 38 6.43 17.54 6.36
CA HIS A 38 5.95 18.91 6.38
C HIS A 38 6.28 19.51 7.75
N THR A 39 6.90 20.69 7.75
CA THR A 39 7.38 21.38 8.97
C THR A 39 8.15 20.41 9.88
N ASP A 40 9.15 19.72 9.32
CA ASP A 40 10.02 18.75 10.00
C ASP A 40 9.33 17.53 10.63
N LYS A 41 8.05 17.31 10.33
CA LYS A 41 7.28 16.15 10.81
C LYS A 41 6.96 15.21 9.67
N ARG A 42 7.29 13.92 9.86
CA ARG A 42 6.84 12.86 8.95
C ARG A 42 5.35 12.63 9.09
N LYS A 43 4.68 12.50 7.95
CA LYS A 43 3.25 12.25 7.82
C LYS A 43 3.00 11.22 6.72
N THR A 44 1.83 10.60 6.76
CA THR A 44 1.36 9.67 5.73
C THR A 44 0.04 10.15 5.16
N LEU A 45 0.02 10.46 3.87
CA LEU A 45 -1.17 10.82 3.12
C LEU A 45 -1.93 9.55 2.68
N ALA A 46 -3.26 9.60 2.71
CA ALA A 46 -4.13 8.57 2.13
C ALA A 46 -4.53 8.98 0.71
N LEU A 47 -4.10 8.21 -0.29
CA LEU A 47 -4.43 8.47 -1.71
C LEU A 47 -5.74 7.80 -2.14
N GLY A 48 -6.20 6.79 -1.40
CA GLY A 48 -7.46 6.10 -1.65
C GLY A 48 -7.36 4.58 -1.53
N VAL A 49 -8.44 3.91 -1.92
CA VAL A 49 -8.56 2.44 -1.95
C VAL A 49 -8.56 1.97 -3.40
N PHE A 50 -7.76 0.97 -3.72
CA PHE A 50 -7.64 0.41 -5.07
C PHE A 50 -8.26 -1.00 -5.18
N PRO A 51 -8.87 -1.34 -6.32
CA PRO A 51 -9.25 -0.42 -7.41
C PRO A 51 -10.43 0.47 -7.00
N ALA A 52 -10.44 1.72 -7.48
CA ALA A 52 -11.54 2.66 -7.19
C ALA A 52 -12.88 2.17 -7.78
N VAL A 53 -12.80 1.43 -8.88
CA VAL A 53 -13.90 0.73 -9.52
C VAL A 53 -13.64 -0.76 -9.42
N ARG A 54 -14.66 -1.52 -8.99
CA ARG A 54 -14.60 -2.98 -9.15
C ARG A 54 -14.60 -3.25 -10.66
N ALA A 55 -13.65 -4.05 -11.12
CA ALA A 55 -13.70 -4.55 -12.49
C ALA A 55 -15.03 -5.31 -12.63
N ARG A 56 -15.94 -4.79 -13.44
CA ARG A 56 -17.17 -5.50 -13.82
C ARG A 56 -16.73 -6.58 -14.79
N LEU A 57 -16.73 -7.83 -14.35
CA LEU A 57 -16.66 -8.95 -15.27
C LEU A 57 -18.00 -9.01 -16.03
N LEU A 58 -17.91 -9.03 -17.35
CA LEU A 58 -18.99 -9.44 -18.25
C LEU A 58 -18.93 -10.95 -18.43
#